data_AF-A0A8J3ZZZ5-F1
#
_entry.id   AF-A0A8J3ZZZ5-F1
#
_cell.length_a   1.000
_cell.length_b   1.000
_cell.length_c   1.000
_cell.angle_alpha   90.00
_cell.angle_beta   90.00
_cell.angle_gamma   90.00
#
_symmetry.space_group_name_H-M   'P 1'
#
loop_
_entity.id
_entity.type
_entity.pdbx_description
1 polymer ?
#
loop_
_entity_poly.entity_id
_entity_poly.type
_entity_poly.pdbx_seq_one_letter_code
_entity_poly.pdbx_strand_id
1 'polypeptide(L)'
;MQIRIVMVVVVALGAFVAACGEDDGGSPRTAATPQDALTRLTGYIADDKGKEACALMITAVREKFGPENDVKDCETAVSSLSSQVTDKKAYREMVPSGLEVDGDTAEVSGYCGDGWTNADGSRSKLKFDPNDLGTLTLRKDDGGWVISDYTGQKHYSSCGG
;
A
#
# COMPACT_ATOMS: atom_id res chain seq x y z
N MET A 1 41.40 -55.94 -21.62
CA MET A 1 40.02 -56.05 -21.10
C MET A 1 39.71 -54.75 -20.35
N GLN A 2 38.85 -53.90 -20.92
CA GLN A 2 38.47 -52.60 -20.34
C GLN A 2 37.38 -52.79 -19.28
N ILE A 3 37.65 -52.34 -18.06
CA ILE A 3 36.69 -52.32 -16.95
C ILE A 3 35.84 -51.06 -17.12
N ARG A 4 34.54 -51.25 -17.43
CA ARG A 4 33.56 -50.16 -17.49
C ARG A 4 33.18 -49.75 -16.07
N ILE A 5 33.54 -48.53 -15.69
CA ILE A 5 33.06 -47.89 -14.45
C ILE A 5 31.59 -47.51 -14.68
N VAL A 6 30.69 -48.17 -13.96
CA VAL A 6 29.27 -47.83 -13.93
C VAL A 6 29.10 -46.67 -12.95
N MET A 7 28.81 -45.49 -13.50
CA MET A 7 28.53 -44.27 -12.73
C MET A 7 27.10 -44.37 -12.19
N VAL A 8 26.96 -44.64 -10.89
CA VAL A 8 25.68 -44.63 -10.19
C VAL A 8 25.30 -43.17 -9.93
N VAL A 9 24.45 -42.61 -10.77
CA VAL A 9 23.83 -41.30 -10.55
C VAL A 9 22.71 -41.49 -9.52
N VAL A 10 22.99 -41.10 -8.28
CA VAL A 10 21.96 -40.97 -7.24
C VAL A 10 21.19 -39.67 -7.53
N VAL A 11 20.09 -39.78 -8.27
CA VAL A 11 19.11 -38.70 -8.40
C VAL A 11 18.34 -38.66 -7.09
N ALA A 12 18.76 -37.80 -6.17
CA ALA A 12 17.95 -37.47 -5.01
C ALA A 12 16.68 -36.76 -5.49
N LEU A 13 15.54 -37.43 -5.33
CA LEU A 13 14.22 -36.84 -5.43
C LEU A 13 14.07 -35.76 -4.35
N GLY A 14 14.46 -34.53 -4.68
CA GLY A 14 14.01 -33.35 -3.97
C GLY A 14 12.55 -33.11 -4.36
N ALA A 15 11.62 -33.59 -3.54
CA ALA A 15 10.25 -33.12 -3.56
C ALA A 15 10.25 -31.63 -3.16
N PHE A 16 10.41 -30.73 -4.14
CA PHE A 16 9.89 -29.39 -3.99
C PHE A 16 8.37 -29.55 -3.95
N VAL A 17 7.84 -29.60 -2.74
CA VAL A 17 6.46 -29.21 -2.52
C VAL A 17 6.41 -27.74 -2.94
N ALA A 18 6.07 -27.49 -4.20
CA ALA A 18 5.46 -26.24 -4.57
C ALA A 18 4.20 -26.18 -3.72
N ALA A 19 4.32 -25.57 -2.54
CA ALA A 19 3.17 -25.02 -1.86
C ALA A 19 2.67 -23.91 -2.78
N CYS A 20 1.93 -24.29 -3.80
CA CYS A 20 0.84 -23.48 -4.30
C CYS A 20 -0.06 -23.33 -3.08
N GLY A 21 0.19 -22.31 -2.26
CA GLY A 21 -0.90 -21.73 -1.53
C GLY A 21 -1.86 -21.27 -2.60
N GLU A 22 -2.95 -22.00 -2.79
CA GLU A 22 -4.13 -21.42 -3.41
C GLU A 22 -4.37 -20.11 -2.66
N ASP A 23 -4.10 -19.02 -3.37
CA ASP A 23 -4.51 -17.68 -3.04
C ASP A 23 -5.96 -17.78 -2.54
N ASP A 24 -6.14 -17.69 -1.22
CA ASP A 24 -7.36 -17.15 -0.64
C ASP A 24 -7.42 -15.73 -1.17
N GLY A 25 -7.97 -15.61 -2.39
CA GLY A 25 -8.33 -14.38 -3.08
C GLY A 25 -9.41 -13.70 -2.28
N GLY A 26 -9.05 -13.25 -1.07
CA GLY A 26 -9.83 -12.34 -0.27
C GLY A 26 -9.97 -11.11 -1.14
N SER A 27 -11.14 -10.99 -1.75
CA SER A 27 -11.51 -9.82 -2.54
C SER A 27 -11.05 -8.59 -1.77
N PRO A 28 -10.35 -7.65 -2.41
CA PRO A 28 -9.94 -6.43 -1.73
C PRO A 28 -11.17 -5.84 -1.05
N ARG A 29 -11.01 -5.37 0.19
CA ARG A 29 -12.11 -4.73 0.92
C ARG A 29 -12.45 -3.46 0.18
N THR A 30 -13.47 -3.51 -0.66
CA THR A 30 -13.83 -2.36 -1.50
C THR A 30 -14.51 -1.30 -0.66
N ALA A 31 -14.26 -0.03 -0.99
CA ALA A 31 -14.98 1.10 -0.41
C ALA A 31 -16.07 1.60 -1.37
N ALA A 32 -17.12 2.22 -0.84
CA ALA A 32 -18.22 2.73 -1.67
C ALA A 32 -17.77 3.91 -2.55
N THR A 33 -16.82 4.72 -2.06
CA THR A 33 -16.27 5.88 -2.75
C THR A 33 -14.73 5.87 -2.67
N PRO A 34 -14.02 6.56 -3.58
CA PRO A 34 -12.56 6.67 -3.48
C PRO A 34 -12.14 7.42 -2.21
N GLN A 35 -12.92 8.42 -1.79
CA GLN A 35 -12.74 9.16 -0.55
C GLN A 35 -12.80 8.23 0.68
N ASP A 36 -13.76 7.30 0.70
CA ASP A 36 -13.90 6.32 1.78
C ASP A 36 -12.72 5.34 1.81
N ALA A 37 -12.22 4.90 0.65
CA ALA A 37 -11.05 4.03 0.58
C ALA A 37 -9.81 4.72 1.19
N LEU A 38 -9.57 5.97 0.81
CA LEU A 38 -8.46 6.76 1.34
C LEU A 38 -8.60 7.03 2.84
N THR A 39 -9.80 7.44 3.30
CA THR A 39 -10.06 7.70 4.72
C THR A 39 -9.90 6.42 5.56
N ARG A 40 -10.29 5.25 5.03
CA ARG A 40 -10.02 3.97 5.68
C ARG A 40 -8.54 3.66 5.75
N LEU A 41 -7.79 3.89 4.67
CA LEU A 41 -6.34 3.66 4.65
C LEU A 41 -5.65 4.46 5.75
N THR A 42 -5.87 5.77 5.84
CA THR A 42 -5.25 6.62 6.87
C THR A 42 -5.70 6.24 8.26
N GLY A 43 -6.97 5.86 8.43
CA GLY A 43 -7.50 5.29 9.66
C GLY A 43 -6.76 4.02 10.10
N TYR A 44 -6.54 3.09 9.17
CA TYR A 44 -5.82 1.85 9.44
C TYR A 44 -4.33 2.09 9.73
N ILE A 45 -3.69 3.03 9.03
CA ILE A 45 -2.31 3.44 9.35
C ILE A 45 -2.25 3.99 10.78
N ALA A 46 -3.11 4.95 11.14
CA ALA A 46 -3.13 5.51 12.49
C ALA A 46 -3.41 4.46 13.58
N ASP A 47 -4.17 3.42 13.27
CA ASP A 47 -4.50 2.31 14.17
C ASP A 47 -3.47 1.17 14.19
N ASP A 48 -2.40 1.21 13.36
CA ASP A 48 -1.47 0.08 13.17
C ASP A 48 -2.17 -1.21 12.69
N LYS A 49 -3.18 -1.06 11.84
CA LYS A 49 -3.99 -2.15 11.27
C LYS A 49 -3.46 -2.57 9.91
N GLY A 50 -2.26 -3.17 9.91
CA GLY A 50 -1.54 -3.57 8.70
C GLY A 50 -2.38 -4.43 7.75
N LYS A 51 -3.03 -5.47 8.26
CA LYS A 51 -3.85 -6.38 7.47
C LYS A 51 -5.01 -5.68 6.78
N GLU A 52 -5.73 -4.83 7.52
CA GLU A 52 -6.87 -4.08 7.01
C GLU A 52 -6.44 -3.04 5.98
N ALA A 53 -5.33 -2.33 6.21
CA ALA A 53 -4.76 -1.37 5.25
C ALA A 53 -4.35 -2.07 3.94
N CYS A 54 -3.59 -3.17 4.05
CA CYS A 54 -3.15 -3.92 2.88
C CYS A 54 -4.33 -4.54 2.12
N ALA A 55 -5.42 -4.90 2.79
CA ALA A 55 -6.63 -5.41 2.13
C ALA A 55 -7.37 -4.37 1.26
N LEU A 56 -7.05 -3.07 1.36
CA LEU A 56 -7.57 -2.04 0.45
C LEU A 56 -6.80 -1.98 -0.88
N MET A 57 -5.66 -2.66 -0.96
CA MET A 57 -4.75 -2.63 -2.09
C MET A 57 -4.88 -3.91 -2.93
N ILE A 58 -4.77 -3.78 -4.25
CA ILE A 58 -4.65 -4.95 -5.12
C ILE A 58 -3.31 -5.68 -4.86
N THR A 59 -3.21 -6.95 -5.23
CA THR A 59 -2.00 -7.77 -5.01
C THR A 59 -0.71 -7.09 -5.48
N ALA A 60 -0.70 -6.58 -6.72
CA ALA A 60 0.46 -5.88 -7.27
C ALA A 60 0.89 -4.65 -6.43
N VAL A 61 -0.06 -3.93 -5.83
CA VAL A 61 0.25 -2.78 -4.96
C VAL A 61 0.79 -3.25 -3.61
N ARG A 62 0.21 -4.30 -3.02
CA ARG A 62 0.69 -4.86 -1.74
C ARG A 62 2.15 -5.30 -1.84
N GLU A 63 2.54 -5.91 -2.95
CA GLU A 63 3.91 -6.38 -3.19
C GLU A 63 4.93 -5.24 -3.28
N LYS A 64 4.55 -4.08 -3.82
CA LYS A 64 5.44 -2.91 -3.90
C LYS A 64 5.38 -1.99 -2.68
N PHE A 65 4.30 -2.00 -1.90
CA PHE A 65 4.11 -1.06 -0.81
C PHE A 65 5.21 -1.16 0.26
N GLY A 66 5.67 -2.37 0.57
CA GLY A 66 6.82 -2.60 1.44
C GLY A 66 8.12 -1.98 0.89
N PRO A 67 8.61 -2.44 -0.27
CA PRO A 67 9.84 -1.94 -0.89
C PRO A 67 9.89 -0.42 -1.09
N GLU A 68 8.79 0.19 -1.53
CA GLU A 68 8.70 1.66 -1.69
C GLU A 68 8.87 2.42 -0.36
N ASN A 69 8.59 1.76 0.77
CA ASN A 69 8.77 2.26 2.13
C ASN A 69 10.01 1.70 2.86
N ASP A 70 11.01 1.16 2.14
CA ASP A 70 12.25 0.55 2.70
C ASP A 70 12.02 -0.60 3.69
N VAL A 71 10.93 -1.35 3.54
CA VAL A 71 10.65 -2.50 4.40
C VAL A 71 10.23 -3.73 3.59
N LYS A 72 10.15 -4.87 4.26
CA LYS A 72 9.98 -6.17 3.61
C LYS A 72 8.62 -6.35 2.94
N ASP A 73 7.55 -5.95 3.63
CA ASP A 73 6.18 -6.26 3.23
C ASP A 73 5.21 -5.13 3.61
N CYS A 74 3.99 -5.22 3.06
CA CYS A 74 2.97 -4.20 3.23
C CYS A 74 2.58 -3.99 4.71
N GLU A 75 2.41 -5.05 5.49
CA GLU A 75 2.04 -4.93 6.92
C GLU A 75 3.14 -4.22 7.72
N THR A 76 4.40 -4.57 7.45
CA THR A 76 5.57 -3.89 8.05
C THR A 76 5.64 -2.42 7.63
N ALA A 77 5.26 -2.08 6.39
CA ALA A 77 5.21 -0.68 5.95
C ALA A 77 4.14 0.09 6.69
N VAL A 78 2.92 -0.46 6.81
CA VAL A 78 1.85 0.19 7.58
C VAL A 78 2.28 0.42 9.02
N SER A 79 2.96 -0.55 9.65
CA SER A 79 3.45 -0.39 11.02
C SER A 79 4.56 0.65 11.14
N SER A 80 5.50 0.68 10.19
CA SER A 80 6.53 1.70 10.10
C SER A 80 5.93 3.11 9.95
N LEU A 81 4.92 3.28 9.08
CA LEU A 81 4.21 4.55 8.91
C LEU A 81 3.43 4.93 10.17
N SER A 82 2.71 3.98 10.79
CA SER A 82 1.98 4.17 12.04
C SER A 82 2.90 4.69 13.17
N SER A 83 4.13 4.19 13.25
CA SER A 83 5.11 4.62 14.25
C SER A 83 5.54 6.10 14.11
N GLN A 84 5.35 6.69 12.92
CA GLN A 84 5.63 8.09 12.63
C GLN A 84 4.43 8.99 12.96
N VAL A 85 3.21 8.43 13.03
CA VAL A 85 1.98 9.14 13.40
C VAL A 85 1.99 9.47 14.89
N THR A 86 2.33 10.71 15.22
CA THR A 86 2.41 11.20 16.61
C THR A 86 1.05 11.59 17.19
N ASP A 87 0.16 12.19 16.38
CA ASP A 87 -1.22 12.48 16.76
C ASP A 87 -2.18 11.66 15.89
N LYS A 88 -2.51 10.47 16.40
CA LYS A 88 -3.40 9.52 15.72
C LYS A 88 -4.82 10.07 15.52
N LYS A 89 -5.28 10.97 16.39
CA LYS A 89 -6.62 11.54 16.29
C LYS A 89 -6.65 12.54 15.14
N ALA A 90 -5.75 13.50 15.15
CA ALA A 90 -5.66 14.50 14.09
C ALA A 90 -5.39 13.85 12.72
N TYR A 91 -4.52 12.83 12.66
CA TYR A 91 -4.26 12.10 11.41
C TYR A 91 -5.50 11.45 10.80
N ARG A 92 -6.45 10.96 11.62
CA ARG A 92 -7.73 10.37 11.15
C ARG A 92 -8.75 11.40 10.69
N GLU A 93 -8.68 12.59 11.25
CA GLU A 93 -9.62 13.67 10.95
C GLU A 93 -9.24 14.42 9.65
N MET A 94 -8.08 14.10 9.08
CA MET A 94 -7.68 14.63 7.78
C MET A 94 -8.51 14.03 6.65
N VAL A 95 -8.83 14.87 5.68
CA VAL A 95 -9.68 14.55 4.54
C VAL A 95 -8.88 14.70 3.24
N PRO A 96 -9.09 13.81 2.25
CA PRO A 96 -8.52 14.01 0.92
C PRO A 96 -9.11 15.27 0.28
N SER A 97 -8.27 16.22 -0.11
CA SER A 97 -8.68 17.48 -0.77
C SER A 97 -8.22 17.57 -2.21
N GLY A 98 -7.11 16.92 -2.56
CA GLY A 98 -6.56 16.85 -3.91
C GLY A 98 -6.99 15.59 -4.66
N LEU A 99 -8.19 15.08 -4.39
CA LEU A 99 -8.70 13.88 -5.05
C LEU A 99 -9.26 14.24 -6.43
N GLU A 100 -8.57 13.79 -7.47
CA GLU A 100 -9.01 13.88 -8.87
C GLU A 100 -9.73 12.58 -9.24
N VAL A 101 -10.96 12.67 -9.77
CA VAL A 101 -11.76 11.49 -10.17
C VAL A 101 -12.07 11.59 -11.66
N ASP A 102 -11.70 10.57 -12.43
CA ASP A 102 -11.97 10.45 -13.86
C ASP A 102 -12.61 9.09 -14.17
N GLY A 103 -13.94 9.08 -14.28
CA GLY A 103 -14.71 7.85 -14.51
C GLY A 103 -14.50 6.81 -13.41
N ASP A 104 -13.82 5.71 -13.76
CA ASP A 104 -13.55 4.57 -12.87
C ASP A 104 -12.14 4.63 -12.25
N THR A 105 -11.42 5.73 -12.39
CA THR A 105 -10.13 5.98 -11.75
C THR A 105 -10.21 7.21 -10.83
N ALA A 106 -9.37 7.22 -9.81
CA ALA A 106 -9.16 8.38 -8.96
C ALA A 106 -7.71 8.46 -8.53
N GLU A 107 -7.20 9.65 -8.29
CA GLU A 107 -5.83 9.87 -7.84
C GLU A 107 -5.82 10.93 -6.74
N VAL A 108 -5.03 10.68 -5.69
CA VAL A 108 -4.66 11.71 -4.74
C VAL A 108 -3.14 11.74 -4.67
N SER A 109 -2.57 12.94 -4.80
CA SER A 109 -1.15 13.15 -4.59
C SER A 109 -0.93 13.99 -3.35
N GLY A 110 -0.16 13.47 -2.40
CA GLY A 110 0.38 14.23 -1.29
C GLY A 110 1.49 15.21 -1.69
N TYR A 111 1.86 15.25 -2.98
CA TYR A 111 2.89 16.16 -3.48
C TYR A 111 2.56 17.62 -3.13
N CYS A 112 3.51 18.27 -2.46
CA CYS A 112 3.45 19.67 -2.00
C CYS A 112 2.32 20.01 -1.00
N GLY A 113 1.76 19.00 -0.34
CA GLY A 113 0.91 19.17 0.84
C GLY A 113 -0.55 19.53 0.56
N ASP A 114 -1.02 19.34 -0.67
CA ASP A 114 -2.39 19.70 -1.08
C ASP A 114 -3.32 18.49 -1.27
N GLY A 115 -2.78 17.26 -1.19
CA GLY A 115 -3.54 16.01 -1.28
C GLY A 115 -4.51 15.81 -0.11
N TRP A 116 -4.13 16.28 1.07
CA TRP A 116 -4.90 16.13 2.30
C TRP A 116 -4.90 17.40 3.15
N THR A 117 -6.05 17.71 3.73
CA THR A 117 -6.26 18.86 4.61
C THR A 117 -6.96 18.45 5.91
N ASN A 118 -6.93 19.34 6.91
CA ASN A 118 -7.82 19.22 8.06
C ASN A 118 -9.28 19.39 7.62
N ALA A 119 -10.24 18.98 8.46
CA ALA A 119 -11.67 19.13 8.16
C ALA A 119 -12.12 20.59 7.90
N ASP A 120 -11.37 21.58 8.38
CA ASP A 120 -11.60 23.02 8.12
C ASP A 120 -10.92 23.53 6.83
N GLY A 121 -10.28 22.65 6.06
CA GLY A 121 -9.55 22.96 4.83
C GLY A 121 -8.13 23.52 5.06
N SER A 122 -7.69 23.69 6.31
CA SER A 122 -6.33 24.14 6.59
C SER A 122 -5.31 23.02 6.39
N ARG A 123 -4.05 23.40 6.11
CA ARG A 123 -2.94 22.45 6.02
C ARG A 123 -2.64 21.82 7.37
N SER A 124 -2.29 20.54 7.35
CA SER A 124 -1.80 19.82 8.52
C SER A 124 -0.51 20.43 9.05
N LYS A 125 -0.31 20.29 10.36
CA LYS A 125 0.95 20.58 11.06
C LYS A 125 1.52 19.33 11.73
N LEU A 126 1.02 18.15 11.35
CA LEU A 126 1.52 16.90 11.87
C LEU A 126 2.94 16.68 11.37
N LYS A 127 3.76 16.04 12.20
CA LYS A 127 5.15 15.72 11.83
C LYS A 127 5.21 14.72 10.67
N PHE A 128 4.27 13.78 10.66
CA PHE A 128 4.01 12.86 9.58
C PHE A 128 2.51 12.91 9.32
N ASP A 129 2.13 13.27 8.10
CA ASP A 129 0.76 13.46 7.68
C ASP A 129 0.45 12.65 6.41
N PRO A 130 -0.82 12.45 6.04
CA PRO A 130 -1.19 11.64 4.88
C PRO A 130 -0.61 12.13 3.54
N ASN A 131 -0.18 13.39 3.42
CA ASN A 131 0.55 13.86 2.25
C ASN A 131 1.93 13.19 2.14
N ASP A 132 2.52 12.75 3.25
CA ASP A 132 3.79 12.02 3.28
C ASP A 132 3.69 10.59 2.74
N LEU A 133 2.48 10.11 2.44
CA LEU A 133 2.27 8.82 1.77
C LEU A 133 2.71 8.85 0.30
N GLY A 134 2.75 10.03 -0.34
CA GLY A 134 3.04 10.15 -1.77
C GLY A 134 1.79 10.11 -2.63
N THR A 135 1.83 9.44 -3.77
CA THR A 135 0.71 9.37 -4.72
C THR A 135 0.01 8.02 -4.62
N LEU A 136 -1.31 8.07 -4.50
CA LEU A 136 -2.20 6.91 -4.45
C LEU A 136 -3.18 6.98 -5.61
N THR A 137 -3.15 5.97 -6.48
CA THR A 137 -4.14 5.81 -7.54
C THR A 137 -5.11 4.73 -7.13
N LEU A 138 -6.39 5.01 -7.31
CA LEU A 138 -7.50 4.11 -7.06
C LEU A 138 -8.18 3.78 -8.39
N ARG A 139 -8.77 2.60 -8.43
CA ARG A 139 -9.68 2.20 -9.50
C ARG A 139 -10.92 1.56 -8.93
N LYS A 140 -12.00 1.63 -9.69
CA LYS A 140 -13.22 0.88 -9.41
C LYS A 140 -13.02 -0.58 -9.81
N ASP A 141 -13.36 -1.49 -8.91
CA ASP A 141 -13.21 -2.95 -9.05
C ASP A 141 -14.37 -3.62 -8.30
N ASP A 142 -15.09 -4.54 -8.96
CA ASP A 142 -16.24 -5.27 -8.40
C ASP A 142 -17.27 -4.42 -7.62
N GLY A 143 -17.53 -3.21 -8.12
CA GLY A 143 -18.54 -2.30 -7.55
C GLY A 143 -18.08 -1.47 -6.36
N GLY A 144 -16.78 -1.47 -6.02
CA GLY A 144 -16.21 -0.50 -5.10
C GLY A 144 -14.79 -0.07 -5.47
N TRP A 145 -14.15 0.71 -4.60
CA TRP A 145 -12.87 1.35 -4.88
C TRP A 145 -11.74 0.65 -4.15
N VAL A 146 -10.64 0.44 -4.87
CA VAL A 146 -9.41 -0.21 -4.38
C VAL A 146 -8.19 0.61 -4.79
N ILE A 147 -7.12 0.53 -4.00
CA ILE A 147 -5.84 1.16 -4.34
C ILE A 147 -5.16 0.28 -5.40
N SER A 148 -4.99 0.85 -6.59
CA SER A 148 -4.47 0.16 -7.77
C SER A 148 -3.06 0.59 -8.15
N ASP A 149 -2.61 1.75 -7.67
CA ASP A 149 -1.22 2.17 -7.79
C ASP A 149 -0.76 2.97 -6.57
N TYR A 150 0.56 3.08 -6.42
CA TYR A 150 1.22 3.71 -5.28
C TYR A 150 2.63 4.12 -5.68
N THR A 151 2.98 5.37 -5.41
CA THR A 151 4.33 5.90 -5.56
C THR A 151 4.70 6.61 -4.27
N GLY A 152 5.67 6.07 -3.53
CA GLY A 152 6.09 6.64 -2.25
C GLY A 152 6.75 8.01 -2.42
N GLN A 153 6.84 8.77 -1.33
CA GLN A 153 7.38 10.14 -1.37
C GLN A 153 8.84 10.28 -1.80
N LYS A 154 9.65 9.21 -1.72
CA LYS A 154 11.08 9.23 -2.10
C LYS A 154 11.31 9.63 -3.56
N HIS A 155 10.29 9.58 -4.40
CA HIS A 155 10.35 9.98 -5.80
C HIS A 155 10.16 11.49 -6.02
N TYR A 156 9.87 12.27 -4.97
CA TYR A 156 9.51 13.68 -5.09
C TYR A 156 10.49 14.59 -4.33
N SER A 157 11.55 15.03 -5.01
CA SER A 157 12.62 15.87 -4.43
C SER A 157 12.46 17.39 -4.68
N SER A 158 11.31 17.87 -5.16
CA SER A 158 11.19 19.27 -5.61
C SER A 158 9.82 19.94 -5.40
N CYS A 159 9.31 19.99 -4.17
CA CYS A 159 8.36 21.04 -3.81
C CYS A 159 9.15 22.33 -3.53
N GLY A 160 9.34 23.14 -4.57
CA GLY A 160 10.05 24.41 -4.49
C GLY A 160 9.39 25.36 -3.49
N GLY A 161 10.20 25.97 -2.63
CA GLY A 161 9.79 26.95 -1.62
C GLY A 161 9.48 28.34 -2.16
#